data_AF-A0A6G4WDS4-F1
#
_entry.id   AF-A0A6G4WDS4-F1
#
_cell.length_a   1.000
_cell.length_b   1.000
_cell.length_c   1.000
_cell.angle_alpha   90.00
_cell.angle_beta   90.00
_cell.angle_gamma   90.00
#
_symmetry.space_group_name_H-M   'P 1'
#
loop_
_entity.id
_entity.type
_entity.pdbx_description
1 polymer ?
#
loop_
_entity_poly.entity_id
_entity_poly.type
_entity_poly.pdbx_seq_one_letter_code
_entity_poly.pdbx_strand_id
1 'polypeptide(L)' 'MNKYICEFIGSFALVFFGCATVLFMRSEVGLLGVAMAFGLSVVAMAYSIGPISGAHLNPAVSLGFFVSGRMKSNDLI' A
#
# COMPACT_ATOMS: atom_id res chain seq x y z
N MET A 1 -3.60 12.12 12.09
CA MET A 1 -2.87 10.86 12.38
C MET A 1 -1.39 11.04 12.05
N ASN A 2 -0.50 10.27 12.68
CA ASN A 2 0.94 10.31 12.39
C ASN A 2 1.22 9.58 11.05
N LYS A 3 2.05 10.16 10.17
CA LYS A 3 2.42 9.58 8.86
C LYS A 3 2.94 8.14 8.97
N TYR A 4 3.72 7.83 10.01
CA TYR A 4 4.28 6.49 10.22
C TYR A 4 3.20 5.45 10.54
N ILE A 5 2.17 5.85 11.31
CA ILE A 5 1.03 4.98 11.63
C ILE A 5 0.18 4.76 10.38
N CYS A 6 -0.02 5.81 9.57
CA CYS A 6 -0.72 5.71 8.29
C CYS A 6 -0.05 4.69 7.36
N GLU A 7 1.25 4.83 7.09
CA GLU A 7 1.99 3.88 6.24
C GLU A 7 1.98 2.47 6.82
N PHE A 8 2.15 2.29 8.14
CA PHE A 8 2.06 0.99 8.77
C PHE A 8 0.70 0.32 8.55
N ILE A 9 -0.40 1.04 8.82
CA ILE A 9 -1.76 0.51 8.64
C ILE A 9 -2.02 0.20 7.17
N GLY A 10 -1.57 1.06 6.25
CA GLY A 10 -1.79 0.85 4.82
C GLY A 10 -0.99 -0.31 4.24
N SER A 11 0.28 -0.46 4.60
CA SER A 11 1.08 -1.61 4.21
C SER A 11 0.56 -2.90 4.85
N PHE A 12 0.11 -2.84 6.12
CA PHE A 12 -0.57 -3.96 6.77
C PHE A 12 -1.83 -4.37 5.99
N ALA A 13 -2.71 -3.43 5.66
CA ALA A 13 -3.94 -3.72 4.91
C ALA A 13 -3.64 -4.33 3.53
N LEU A 14 -2.67 -3.76 2.80
CA LEU A 14 -2.23 -4.26 1.50
C LEU A 14 -1.77 -5.73 1.58
N VAL A 15 -0.92 -6.05 2.54
CA VAL A 15 -0.41 -7.41 2.74
C VAL A 15 -1.51 -8.34 3.24
N PHE A 16 -2.30 -7.89 4.22
CA PHE A 16 -3.36 -8.69 4.84
C PHE A 16 -4.39 -9.13 3.81
N PHE A 17 -5.02 -8.20 3.09
CA PHE A 17 -6.04 -8.54 2.09
C PHE A 17 -5.45 -9.22 0.86
N GLY A 18 -4.31 -8.72 0.37
CA GLY A 18 -3.63 -9.31 -0.79
C GLY A 18 -3.24 -10.77 -0.54
N CYS A 19 -2.46 -11.03 0.51
CA CYS A 19 -2.00 -12.38 0.82
C CYS A 19 -3.12 -13.31 1.28
N ALA A 20 -4.15 -12.82 1.98
CA ALA A 20 -5.31 -13.63 2.34
C ALA A 20 -6.00 -14.20 1.10
N THR A 21 -6.18 -13.41 0.04
CA THR A 21 -6.80 -13.91 -1.20
C THR A 21 -5.94 -14.90 -1.96
N VAL A 22 -4.61 -14.83 -1.83
CA VAL A 22 -3.69 -15.82 -2.43
C VAL A 22 -3.93 -17.22 -1.87
N LEU A 23 -4.29 -17.35 -0.59
CA LEU A 23 -4.60 -18.64 0.04
C LEU A 23 -5.77 -19.37 -0.65
N PHE A 24 -6.70 -18.60 -1.24
CA PHE A 24 -7.91 -19.11 -1.92
C PHE A 24 -7.84 -18.95 -3.45
N MET A 25 -6.67 -18.62 -4.01
CA MET A 25 -6.50 -18.35 -5.44
C MET A 25 -6.93 -19.53 -6.31
N ARG A 26 -6.61 -20.76 -5.92
CA ARG A 26 -6.89 -21.96 -6.72
C ARG A 26 -8.31 -22.51 -6.57
N SER A 27 -9.01 -22.18 -5.48
CA SER A 27 -10.32 -22.73 -5.15
C SER A 27 -11.47 -21.81 -5.54
N GLU A 28 -11.38 -20.53 -5.24
CA GLU A 28 -12.54 -19.62 -5.26
C GLU A 28 -12.25 -18.29 -5.96
N VAL A 29 -11.04 -17.75 -5.81
CA VAL A 29 -10.76 -16.35 -6.15
C VAL A 29 -10.18 -16.18 -7.57
N GLY A 30 -9.34 -17.13 -8.01
CA GLY A 30 -8.61 -17.03 -9.27
C GLY A 30 -7.56 -15.91 -9.31
N LEU A 31 -6.79 -15.86 -10.40
CA LEU A 31 -5.75 -14.83 -10.59
C LEU A 31 -6.34 -13.41 -10.62
N LEU A 32 -7.48 -13.23 -11.29
CA LEU A 32 -8.14 -11.93 -11.41
C LEU A 32 -8.61 -11.40 -10.05
N GLY A 33 -9.21 -12.26 -9.21
CA GLY A 33 -9.66 -11.85 -7.89
C GLY A 33 -8.50 -11.44 -6.98
N VAL A 34 -7.37 -12.14 -7.04
CA VAL A 34 -6.15 -11.75 -6.31
C VAL A 34 -5.62 -10.41 -6.81
N ALA A 35 -5.53 -10.22 -8.13
CA ALA A 35 -5.11 -8.94 -8.71
C ALA A 35 -6.04 -7.79 -8.28
N MET A 36 -7.34 -8.03 -8.25
CA MET A 36 -8.33 -7.06 -7.76
C MET A 36 -8.20 -6.77 -6.27
N ALA A 37 -7.94 -7.77 -5.43
CA ALA A 37 -7.76 -7.57 -4.00
C ALA A 37 -6.55 -6.66 -3.70
N PHE A 38 -5.41 -6.90 -4.35
CA PHE A 38 -4.24 -6.02 -4.22
C PHE A 38 -4.56 -4.61 -4.73
N GLY A 39 -5.10 -4.48 -5.95
CA GLY A 39 -5.38 -3.19 -6.56
C GLY A 39 -6.39 -2.35 -5.76
N LEU A 40 -7.51 -2.95 -5.34
CA LEU A 40 -8.53 -2.27 -4.56
C LEU A 40 -8.05 -1.92 -3.15
N SER A 41 -7.17 -2.73 -2.54
CA SER A 41 -6.56 -2.39 -1.25
C SER A 41 -5.68 -1.14 -1.36
N VAL A 42 -4.85 -1.04 -2.42
CA VAL A 42 -4.06 0.17 -2.67
C VAL A 42 -4.96 1.38 -2.89
N VAL A 43 -6.00 1.25 -3.72
CA VAL A 43 -6.95 2.36 -3.98
C VAL A 43 -7.62 2.82 -2.69
N ALA A 44 -8.17 1.89 -1.91
CA ALA A 44 -8.85 2.20 -0.65
C ALA A 44 -7.91 2.93 0.33
N MET A 45 -6.68 2.45 0.48
CA MET A 45 -5.69 3.10 1.35
C MET A 45 -5.24 4.46 0.78
N ALA A 46 -5.04 4.59 -0.53
CA ALA A 46 -4.68 5.86 -1.16
C ALA A 46 -5.70 6.96 -0.86
N TYR A 47 -7.00 6.65 -0.95
CA TYR A 47 -8.05 7.61 -0.58
C TYR A 47 -8.13 7.86 0.94
N SER A 48 -7.84 6.84 1.75
CA SER A 48 -8.00 6.93 3.21
C SER A 48 -6.86 7.69 3.90
N ILE A 49 -5.62 7.44 3.51
CA ILE A 49 -4.42 7.99 4.17
C ILE A 49 -3.54 8.85 3.26
N GLY A 50 -3.81 8.91 1.95
CA GLY A 50 -3.05 9.72 0.99
C GLY A 50 -2.89 11.18 1.39
N PRO A 51 -3.94 11.88 1.87
CA PRO A 51 -3.82 13.26 2.34
C PRO A 51 -2.89 13.46 3.55
N ILE A 52 -2.52 12.38 4.24
CA ILE A 52 -1.73 12.42 5.49
C ILE A 52 -0.29 11.96 5.25
N SER A 53 -0.08 10.82 4.59
CA SER A 53 1.25 10.22 4.39
C SER A 53 1.73 10.17 2.94
N GLY A 54 0.86 10.48 1.98
CA GLY A 54 1.12 10.23 0.55
C GLY A 54 0.78 8.79 0.11
N ALA A 55 0.41 7.91 1.06
CA ALA A 55 0.06 6.51 0.81
C ALA A 55 1.09 5.79 -0.07
N HIS A 56 2.36 5.84 0.31
CA HIS A 56 3.42 5.18 -0.46
C HIS A 56 3.28 3.67 -0.40
N LEU A 57 2.97 3.15 0.79
CA LEU A 57 2.74 1.73 1.13
C LEU A 57 3.89 0.80 0.73
N ASN A 58 5.02 1.36 0.31
CA ASN A 58 6.11 0.68 -0.37
C ASN A 58 7.40 1.53 -0.29
N PRO A 59 8.47 1.00 0.31
CA PRO A 59 9.76 1.69 0.39
C PRO A 59 10.36 2.07 -0.98
N ALA A 60 10.11 1.29 -2.03
CA ALA A 60 10.60 1.61 -3.38
C ALA A 60 9.89 2.85 -3.95
N VAL A 61 8.62 3.06 -3.61
CA VAL A 61 7.87 4.27 -3.98
C VAL A 61 8.39 5.47 -3.20
N SER A 62 8.61 5.33 -1.88
CA SER A 62 9.27 6.36 -1.05
C SER A 62 10.62 6.76 -1.62
N LEU A 63 11.45 5.78 -2.00
CA LEU A 63 12.75 6.03 -2.59
C LEU A 63 12.63 6.76 -3.93
N GLY A 64 11.67 6.39 -4.78
CA GLY A 64 11.40 7.08 -6.04
C GLY A 64 11.01 8.55 -5.84
N PHE A 65 10.18 8.84 -4.85
CA PHE A 65 9.83 10.22 -4.48
C PHE A 65 11.03 11.00 -3.94
N PHE A 66 11.88 10.35 -3.15
CA PHE A 66 13.09 10.96 -2.63
C PHE A 66 14.10 11.30 -3.72
N VAL A 67 14.43 10.34 -4.60
CA VAL A 67 15.39 10.54 -5.69
C VAL A 67 14.88 11.54 -6.74
N SER A 68 13.55 11.66 -6.89
CA SER A 68 12.94 12.69 -7.75
C SER A 68 12.80 14.07 -7.10
N GLY A 69 13.32 14.27 -5.88
CA GLY A 69 13.28 15.56 -5.18
C GLY A 69 11.89 15.94 -4.66
N ARG A 70 10.95 14.99 -4.60
CA ARG A 70 9.56 15.20 -4.15
C ARG A 70 9.36 14.89 -2.67
N MET A 71 10.39 14.43 -1.97
CA MET A 71 10.39 14.07 -0.55
C MET A 71 11.74 14.42 0.08
N LYS A 72 11.73 14.88 1.33
CA LYS A 72 12.96 15.18 2.10
C LYS A 72 13.51 13.90 2.76
N SER A 73 14.81 13.84 3.05
CA SER A 73 15.40 12.67 3.73
C SER A 73 14.76 12.38 5.09
N ASN A 74 14.33 13.42 5.82
CA ASN A 74 13.65 13.27 7.11
C ASN A 74 12.22 12.72 6.99
N ASP A 75 11.69 12.70 5.76
CA ASP A 75 10.37 12.20 5.43
C ASP A 75 10.40 10.84 4.74
N LEU A 76 11.58 10.24 4.56
CA LEU A 76 11.71 8.89 4.04
C LEU A 76 11.05 7.89 5.00
N ILE A 77 10.19 7.03 4.45
CA ILE A 77 9.41 6.01 5.16
C ILE A 77 9.65 4.66 4.48
#